data_AF-A0A417IH58-F1
#
_entry.id   AF-A0A417IH58-F1
#
_cell.length_a   1.000
_cell.length_b   1.000
_cell.length_c   1.000
_cell.angle_alpha   90.00
_cell.angle_beta   90.00
_cell.angle_gamma   90.00
#
_symmetry.space_group_name_H-M   'P 1'
#
loop_
_entity.id
_entity.type
_entity.pdbx_description
1 polymer ?
#
loop_
_entity_poly.entity_id
_entity_poly.type
_entity_poly.pdbx_seq_one_letter_code
_entity_poly.pdbx_strand_id
1 'polypeptide(L)' 'TPSLSQAQRLKKFSQEGHLSIDVMRAIMGEEKKSDLDKVTFTSDTLRKYFPKSYTPQRMQETIIKLLEAWQKKRQRDQER' A
#
# COMPACT_ATOMS: atom_id res chain seq x y z
N THR A 1 -0.73 15.33 -15.18
CA THR A 1 -2.04 14.66 -15.40
C THR A 1 -2.57 14.20 -14.05
N PRO A 2 -3.84 14.49 -13.70
CA PRO A 2 -4.41 14.05 -12.42
C PRO A 2 -4.39 12.53 -12.30
N SER A 3 -4.18 12.01 -11.09
CA SER A 3 -4.35 10.58 -10.81
C SER A 3 -5.81 10.16 -11.00
N LEU A 4 -6.05 8.86 -11.17
CA LEU A 4 -7.40 8.32 -11.27
C LEU A 4 -8.26 8.68 -10.04
N SER A 5 -7.67 8.66 -8.84
CA SER A 5 -8.35 9.05 -7.60
C SER A 5 -8.65 10.55 -7.54
N GLN A 6 -7.75 11.40 -8.03
CA GLN A 6 -7.99 12.84 -8.15
C GLN A 6 -9.11 13.14 -9.16
N ALA A 7 -9.09 12.49 -10.33
CA ALA A 7 -10.13 12.63 -11.35
C ALA A 7 -11.52 12.17 -10.85
N GLN A 8 -11.57 11.08 -10.08
CA GLN A 8 -12.80 10.60 -9.44
C GLN A 8 -13.34 11.58 -8.40
N ARG A 9 -12.48 12.14 -7.53
CA ARG A 9 -12.90 13.16 -6.55
C ARG A 9 -13.38 14.44 -7.25
N LEU A 10 -12.65 14.93 -8.25
CA LEU A 10 -13.06 16.09 -9.06
C LEU A 10 -14.44 15.88 -9.69
N LYS A 11 -14.67 14.70 -10.27
CA LYS A 11 -15.98 14.34 -10.84
C LYS A 11 -17.09 14.32 -9.79
N LYS A 12 -16.82 13.81 -8.58
CA LYS A 12 -17.78 13.79 -7.47
C LYS A 12 -18.17 15.19 -7.02
N PHE A 13 -17.20 16.06 -6.75
CA PHE A 13 -17.47 17.45 -6.37
C PHE A 13 -18.16 18.25 -7.50
N SER A 14 -17.86 17.92 -8.76
CA SER A 14 -18.57 18.48 -9.92
C SER A 14 -20.04 18.07 -9.97
N GLN A 15 -20.37 16.83 -9.60
CA GLN A 15 -21.74 16.32 -9.58
C GLN A 15 -22.55 16.87 -8.40
N GLU A 16 -21.88 17.11 -7.27
CA GLU A 16 -22.49 17.69 -6.07
C GLU A 16 -22.63 19.22 -6.15
N GLY A 17 -22.17 19.86 -7.23
CA GLY A 17 -22.25 21.33 -7.40
C GLY A 17 -21.30 22.13 -6.51
N HIS A 18 -20.41 21.45 -5.79
CA HIS A 18 -19.45 22.05 -4.85
C HIS A 18 -18.03 22.17 -5.44
N LEU A 19 -17.88 22.05 -6.75
CA LEU A 19 -16.60 22.20 -7.42
C LEU A 19 -16.21 23.67 -7.54
N SER A 20 -15.52 24.17 -6.51
CA SER A 20 -14.83 25.46 -6.57
C SER A 20 -13.40 25.32 -7.09
N ILE A 21 -12.83 26.41 -7.61
CA ILE A 21 -11.42 26.51 -8.01
C ILE A 21 -10.49 26.16 -6.85
N ASP A 22 -10.84 26.52 -5.62
CA ASP A 22 -10.04 26.19 -4.43
C ASP A 22 -10.03 24.69 -4.13
N VAL A 23 -11.19 24.03 -4.29
CA VAL A 23 -11.33 22.57 -4.13
C VAL A 23 -10.54 21.84 -5.22
N MET A 24 -10.59 22.34 -6.46
CA MET A 24 -9.82 21.79 -7.56
C MET A 24 -8.31 21.91 -7.31
N ARG A 25 -7.84 23.08 -6.85
CA ARG A 25 -6.43 23.30 -6.49
C ARG A 25 -6.00 22.42 -5.31
N ALA A 26 -6.84 22.26 -4.29
CA ALA A 26 -6.56 21.38 -3.17
C ALA A 26 -6.43 19.91 -3.59
N ILE A 27 -7.33 19.41 -4.44
CA ILE A 27 -7.29 18.02 -4.94
C ILE A 27 -6.09 17.79 -5.89
N MET A 28 -5.77 18.78 -6.72
CA MET A 28 -4.64 18.71 -7.67
C MET A 28 -3.28 18.93 -7.00
N GLY A 29 -3.24 19.66 -5.88
CA GLY A 29 -2.05 19.96 -5.08
C GLY A 29 -1.81 18.96 -3.94
N GLU A 30 -2.77 18.08 -3.63
CA GLU A 30 -2.51 16.91 -2.79
C GLU A 30 -1.36 16.13 -3.44
N GLU A 31 -0.23 16.07 -2.73
CA GLU A 31 0.88 15.20 -3.10
C GLU A 31 0.32 13.81 -3.32
N LYS A 32 0.52 13.35 -4.55
CA LYS A 32 0.17 12.01 -5.02
C LYS A 32 0.57 11.08 -3.89
N LYS A 33 -0.40 10.47 -3.18
CA LYS A 33 -0.14 9.28 -2.38
C LYS A 33 0.34 8.25 -3.38
N SER A 34 1.62 8.32 -3.72
CA SER A 34 2.34 7.43 -4.61
C SER A 34 1.91 6.06 -4.19
N ASP A 35 1.22 5.37 -5.12
CA ASP A 35 0.65 4.03 -4.96
C ASP A 35 1.44 3.26 -3.91
N LEU A 36 0.94 3.27 -2.66
CA LEU A 36 1.57 2.74 -1.46
C LEU A 36 2.53 1.61 -1.85
N ASP A 37 3.85 1.83 -1.91
CA ASP A 37 4.85 0.92 -2.52
C ASP A 37 4.44 -0.56 -2.43
N LYS A 38 3.61 -1.03 -3.38
CA LYS A 38 2.88 -2.29 -3.23
C LYS A 38 3.81 -3.39 -3.72
N VAL A 39 4.62 -3.90 -2.81
CA VAL A 39 5.39 -5.10 -3.08
C VAL A 39 4.40 -6.28 -3.18
N THR A 40 4.12 -6.69 -4.40
CA THR A 40 3.15 -7.77 -4.69
C THR A 40 3.89 -9.07 -4.89
N PHE A 41 3.66 -10.04 -4.02
CA PHE A 41 4.20 -11.39 -4.16
C PHE A 41 3.15 -12.31 -4.81
N THR A 42 3.56 -13.11 -5.79
CA THR A 42 2.68 -14.12 -6.38
C THR A 42 2.63 -15.36 -5.50
N SER A 43 1.49 -16.05 -5.48
CA SER A 43 1.38 -17.29 -4.70
C SER A 43 2.38 -18.37 -5.16
N ASP A 44 2.77 -18.36 -6.43
CA ASP A 44 3.75 -19.29 -6.98
C ASP A 44 5.16 -19.08 -6.39
N THR A 45 5.57 -17.82 -6.23
CA THR A 45 6.87 -17.49 -5.62
C THR A 45 6.89 -17.84 -4.14
N LEU A 46 5.79 -17.61 -3.41
CA LEU A 46 5.69 -17.97 -2.00
C LEU A 46 5.65 -19.49 -1.79
N ARG A 47 4.92 -20.25 -2.62
CA ARG A 47 4.80 -21.72 -2.51
C ARG A 47 6.13 -22.47 -2.60
N LYS A 48 7.20 -21.87 -3.13
CA LYS A 48 8.55 -22.46 -3.15
C LYS A 48 9.20 -22.51 -1.78
N TYR A 49 8.81 -21.61 -0.86
CA TYR A 49 9.38 -21.49 0.48
C TYR A 49 8.45 -22.05 1.57
N PHE A 50 7.20 -22.38 1.23
CA PHE A 50 6.21 -22.89 2.17
C PHE A 50 5.80 -24.33 1.83
N PRO A 51 5.46 -25.16 2.84
CA PRO A 51 4.88 -26.47 2.61
C PRO A 51 3.58 -26.39 1.80
N LYS A 52 3.32 -27.38 0.94
CA LYS A 52 2.10 -27.42 0.09
C LYS A 52 0.78 -27.43 0.89
N SER A 53 0.83 -27.79 2.17
CA SER A 53 -0.30 -27.81 3.11
C SER A 53 -0.67 -26.42 3.67
N TYR A 54 0.13 -25.39 3.40
CA TYR A 54 -0.12 -24.05 3.95
C TYR A 54 -1.23 -23.33 3.19
N THR A 55 -2.17 -22.77 3.95
CA THR A 55 -3.19 -21.85 3.43
C THR A 55 -2.56 -20.47 3.16
N PRO A 56 -3.13 -19.67 2.24
CA PRO A 56 -2.66 -18.30 1.99
C PRO A 56 -2.56 -17.45 3.27
N GLN A 57 -3.52 -17.60 4.18
CA GLN A 57 -3.51 -16.91 5.46
C GLN A 57 -2.31 -17.28 6.32
N ARG A 58 -2.00 -18.58 6.46
CA ARG A 58 -0.82 -19.04 7.22
C ARG A 58 0.49 -18.59 6.59
N MET A 59 0.56 -18.54 5.25
CA MET A 59 1.73 -17.99 4.55
C MET A 59 1.92 -16.52 4.92
N GLN A 60 0.86 -15.70 4.88
CA GLN A 60 0.92 -14.30 5.26
C GLN A 60 1.35 -14.10 6.72
N GLU A 61 0.75 -14.83 7.67
CA GLU A 61 1.14 -14.76 9.08
C GLU A 61 2.62 -15.13 9.30
N THR A 62 3.11 -16.14 8.58
CA THR A 62 4.50 -16.56 8.71
C THR A 62 5.45 -15.50 8.14
N ILE A 63 5.11 -14.88 7.00
CA ILE A 63 5.89 -13.79 6.40
C ILE A 63 5.98 -12.60 7.37
N ILE A 64 4.85 -12.21 7.97
CA ILE A 64 4.82 -11.10 8.95
C ILE A 64 5.72 -11.42 10.15
N LYS A 65 5.62 -12.61 10.74
CA LYS A 65 6.47 -13.03 11.87
C LYS A 65 7.97 -13.04 11.53
N LEU A 66 8.33 -13.45 10.32
CA LEU A 66 9.72 -13.43 9.85
C LEU A 66 10.24 -11.98 9.74
N LEU A 67 9.42 -11.07 9.21
CA LEU A 67 9.77 -9.66 9.11
C LEU A 67 9.90 -9.00 10.48
N GLU A 68 9.00 -9.29 11.42
CA GLU A 68 9.07 -8.80 12.80
C GLU A 68 10.35 -9.27 13.51
N ALA A 69 10.69 -10.56 13.39
CA ALA A 69 11.90 -11.11 13.97
C ALA A 69 13.17 -10.48 13.37
N TRP A 70 13.18 -10.29 12.05
CA TRP A 70 14.26 -9.61 11.35
C TRP A 70 14.42 -8.15 11.78
N GLN A 71 13.31 -7.39 11.86
CA GLN A 71 13.32 -6.00 12.33
C GLN A 71 13.85 -5.91 13.76
N LYS A 72 13.37 -6.78 14.66
CA LYS A 72 13.81 -6.82 16.06
C LYS A 72 15.30 -7.16 16.19
N LYS A 73 15.82 -8.02 15.31
CA LYS A 73 17.26 -8.30 15.25
C LYS A 73 18.05 -7.08 14.77
N ARG A 74 17.60 -6.45 13.69
CA ARG A 74 18.27 -5.27 13.11
C ARG A 74 18.32 -4.09 14.08
N GLN A 75 17.27 -3.88 14.86
CA GLN A 75 17.22 -2.82 15.87
C GLN A 75 18.28 -3.04 16.96
N ARG A 76 18.40 -4.27 17.46
CA ARG A 76 19.45 -4.63 18.45
C ARG A 76 20.87 -4.49 17.91
N ASP A 77 21.07 -4.77 16.62
CA ASP A 77 22.37 -4.63 15.96
C ASP A 77 22.70 -3.16 15.64
N GLN A 78 21.71 -2.26 15.53
CA GLN A 78 21.90 -0.81 15.35
C GLN A 78 22.07 -0.04 16.67
N GLU A 79 21.64 -0.61 17.80
CA GLU A 79 21.82 -0.03 19.14
C GLU A 79 23.19 -0.39 19.78
N ARG A 80 24.05 -1.12 19.06
CA ARG A 80 25.43 -1.45 19.45
C ARG A 80 26.45 -0.63 18.64
#